data_AF-A0A098AYU2-F1
#
_entry.id   AF-A0A098AYU2-F1
#
_cell.length_a   1.000
_cell.length_b   1.000
_cell.length_c   1.000
_cell.angle_alpha   90.00
_cell.angle_beta   90.00
_cell.angle_gamma   90.00
#
_symmetry.space_group_name_H-M   'P 1'
#
loop_
_entity.id
_entity.type
_entity.pdbx_description
1 polymer ?
#
loop_
_entity_poly.entity_id
_entity_poly.type
_entity_poly.pdbx_seq_one_letter_code
_entity_poly.pdbx_strand_id
1 'polypeptide(L)' 'MATWTLETAKAHLQAWLDAELAISTGQSYRIGSRQLERANLAEVRKQIAFWSNEVAKLEGKKSRRVMRVVPRDL' A
#
# COMPACT_ATOMS: atom_id res chain seq x y z
N MET A 1 2.41 -14.55 9.22
CA MET A 1 2.27 -14.66 7.75
C MET A 1 1.70 -13.36 7.23
N ALA A 2 2.08 -12.91 6.03
CA ALA A 2 1.35 -11.79 5.43
C ALA A 2 -0.04 -12.29 5.04
N THR A 3 -1.08 -11.60 5.49
CA THR A 3 -2.48 -11.95 5.24
C THR A 3 -2.89 -11.72 3.78
N TRP A 4 -2.06 -11.00 3.00
CA TRP A 4 -2.36 -10.54 1.64
C TRP A 4 -1.17 -10.81 0.70
N THR A 5 -1.43 -11.03 -0.59
CA THR A 5 -0.38 -11.10 -1.61
C THR A 5 0.05 -9.69 -2.04
N LEU A 6 1.25 -9.55 -2.60
CA LEU A 6 1.77 -8.28 -3.10
C LEU A 6 0.86 -7.67 -4.19
N GLU A 7 0.32 -8.52 -5.05
CA GLU A 7 -0.57 -8.10 -6.14
C GLU A 7 -1.90 -7.56 -5.61
N THR A 8 -2.50 -8.27 -4.64
CA THR A 8 -3.72 -7.82 -3.95
C THR A 8 -3.49 -6.52 -3.19
N ALA A 9 -2.36 -6.36 -2.50
CA ALA A 9 -2.03 -5.13 -1.78
C ALA A 9 -1.86 -3.92 -2.73
N LYS A 10 -1.24 -4.13 -3.90
CA LYS A 10 -1.12 -3.09 -4.94
C LYS A 10 -2.49 -2.73 -5.54
N ALA A 11 -3.34 -3.70 -5.81
CA ALA A 11 -4.69 -3.46 -6.31
C ALA A 11 -5.54 -2.64 -5.32
N HIS A 12 -5.47 -2.95 -4.03
CA HIS A 12 -6.13 -2.14 -2.99
C HIS A 12 -5.56 -0.73 -2.92
N LEU A 13 -4.24 -0.57 -2.90
CA LEU A 13 -3.60 0.75 -2.88
C LEU A 13 -4.09 1.62 -4.05
N GLN A 14 -4.15 1.05 -5.26
CA GLN A 14 -4.63 1.75 -6.44
C GLN A 14 -6.08 2.19 -6.31
N ALA A 15 -6.96 1.32 -5.79
CA ALA A 15 -8.37 1.65 -5.59
C ALA A 15 -8.57 2.77 -4.55
N TRP A 16 -7.73 2.82 -3.52
CA TRP A 16 -7.76 3.91 -2.53
C TRP A 16 -7.23 5.25 -3.08
N LEU A 17 -6.23 5.22 -3.97
CA LEU A 17 -5.75 6.42 -4.66
C LEU A 17 -6.80 7.00 -5.62
N ASP A 18 -7.50 6.13 -6.35
CA ASP A 18 -8.63 6.51 -7.21
C ASP A 18 -9.77 7.14 -6.40
N ALA A 19 -10.09 6.54 -5.24
CA ALA A 19 -11.05 7.09 -4.30
C ALA A 19 -10.64 8.47 -3.76
N GLU A 20 -9.36 8.68 -3.40
CA GLU A 20 -8.88 10.00 -2.96
C GLU A 20 -9.08 11.07 -4.05
N LEU A 21 -8.78 10.72 -5.31
CA LEU A 21 -8.96 11.61 -6.44
C LEU A 21 -10.45 11.95 -6.66
N ALA A 22 -11.34 10.95 -6.64
CA ALA A 22 -12.77 11.15 -6.80
C ALA A 22 -13.40 11.99 -5.67
N ILE A 23 -12.97 11.77 -4.43
CA ILE A 23 -13.45 12.54 -3.28
C ILE A 23 -12.92 13.98 -3.32
N SER A 24 -11.68 14.18 -3.75
CA SER A 24 -11.08 15.50 -3.94
C SER A 24 -11.87 16.32 -4.97
N THR A 25 -12.26 15.70 -6.09
CA THR A 25 -13.08 16.33 -7.14
C THR A 25 -14.56 16.51 -6.76
N GLY A 26 -14.98 16.00 -5.60
CA GLY A 26 -16.31 16.23 -5.03
C GLY A 26 -17.32 15.12 -5.30
N GLN A 27 -16.89 13.98 -5.82
CA GLN A 27 -17.76 12.83 -6.05
C GLN A 27 -17.68 11.84 -4.87
N SER A 28 -18.83 11.34 -4.43
CA SER A 28 -18.90 10.23 -3.47
C SER A 28 -18.46 8.94 -4.15
N TYR A 29 -17.46 8.25 -3.60
CA TYR A 29 -16.92 7.01 -4.16
C TYR A 29 -17.37 5.81 -3.33
N ARG A 30 -17.74 4.69 -3.96
CA ARG A 30 -18.19 3.47 -3.26
C ARG A 30 -17.16 2.36 -3.46
N ILE A 31 -16.53 1.92 -2.37
CA ILE A 31 -15.61 0.79 -2.36
C ILE A 31 -16.28 -0.40 -1.66
N GLY A 32 -16.77 -1.36 -2.43
CA GLY A 32 -17.54 -2.50 -1.92
C GLY A 32 -18.79 -2.10 -1.12
N SER A 33 -18.82 -2.40 0.17
CA SER A 33 -19.92 -2.06 1.09
C SER A 33 -19.77 -0.69 1.77
N ARG A 34 -18.64 0.00 1.62
CA ARG A 34 -18.39 1.30 2.25
C ARG A 34 -18.52 2.44 1.23
N GLN A 35 -19.20 3.50 1.64
CA GLN A 35 -19.30 4.77 0.91
C GLN A 35 -18.31 5.76 1.49
N LEU A 36 -17.52 6.41 0.63
CA LEU A 36 -16.50 7.38 0.99
C LEU A 36 -16.94 8.77 0.51
N GLU A 37 -17.00 9.71 1.44
CA GLU A 37 -17.37 11.10 1.21
C GLU A 37 -16.21 12.04 1.57
N ARG A 38 -16.33 13.34 1.24
CA ARG A 38 -15.30 14.36 1.56
C ARG A 38 -14.93 14.41 3.03
N ALA A 39 -15.86 14.11 3.93
CA ALA A 39 -15.60 14.04 5.37
C ALA A 39 -14.58 12.94 5.75
N ASN A 40 -14.41 11.92 4.92
CA ASN A 40 -13.60 10.72 5.23
C ASN A 40 -12.20 10.77 4.61
N LEU A 41 -11.78 11.91 4.05
CA LEU A 41 -10.48 12.06 3.36
C LEU A 41 -9.30 11.73 4.30
N ALA A 42 -9.43 12.02 5.60
CA ALA A 42 -8.46 11.62 6.61
C ALA A 42 -8.35 10.09 6.79
N GLU A 43 -9.46 9.36 6.68
CA GLU A 43 -9.46 7.89 6.76
C GLU A 43 -8.90 7.27 5.48
N VAL A 44 -9.22 7.82 4.31
CA VAL A 44 -8.67 7.39 3.02
C VAL A 44 -7.15 7.50 3.02
N ARG A 45 -6.60 8.63 3.48
CA ARG A 45 -5.15 8.82 3.63
C ARG A 45 -4.51 7.82 4.58
N LYS A 46 -5.17 7.48 5.69
CA LYS A 46 -4.71 6.43 6.62
C LYS A 46 -4.66 5.07 5.93
N GLN A 47 -5.65 4.72 5.11
CA GLN A 47 -5.64 3.46 4.37
C GLN A 47 -4.60 3.43 3.26
N ILE A 48 -4.38 4.53 2.55
CA ILE A 48 -3.29 4.65 1.57
C ILE A 48 -1.94 4.40 2.27
N ALA A 49 -1.69 5.05 3.40
CA ALA A 49 -0.46 4.87 4.18
C ALA A 49 -0.31 3.42 4.67
N PHE A 50 -1.40 2.79 5.13
CA PHE A 50 -1.40 1.39 5.55
C PHE A 50 -1.01 0.45 4.40
N TRP A 51 -1.70 0.54 3.25
CA TRP A 51 -1.44 -0.31 2.10
C TRP A 51 -0.07 -0.06 1.47
N SER A 52 0.39 1.19 1.42
CA SER A 52 1.74 1.54 0.97
C SER A 52 2.80 0.88 1.85
N ASN A 53 2.65 0.92 3.17
CA ASN A 53 3.55 0.24 4.10
C ASN A 53 3.51 -1.29 3.95
N GLU A 54 2.34 -1.89 3.74
CA GLU A 54 2.21 -3.33 3.51
C GLU A 54 2.87 -3.75 2.18
N VAL A 55 2.68 -2.98 1.10
CA VAL A 55 3.38 -3.20 -0.17
C VAL A 55 4.89 -3.09 0.03
N ALA A 56 5.37 -2.06 0.73
CA ALA A 56 6.79 -1.89 1.02
C ALA A 56 7.38 -3.04 1.85
N LYS A 57 6.63 -3.57 2.83
CA LYS A 57 7.06 -4.76 3.60
C LYS A 57 7.11 -6.02 2.74
N LEU A 58 6.14 -6.19 1.84
CA LEU A 58 6.07 -7.32 0.92
C LEU A 58 7.16 -7.26 -0.16
N GLU A 59 7.46 -6.06 -0.68
CA GLU A 59 8.55 -5.82 -1.63
C GLU A 59 9.93 -5.87 -0.95
N GLY A 60 10.08 -5.30 0.24
CA GLY A 60 11.33 -5.31 1.01
C GLY A 60 11.76 -6.71 1.48
N LYS A 61 10.83 -7.67 1.53
CA LYS A 61 11.15 -9.09 1.76
C LYS A 61 11.93 -9.73 0.60
N LYS A 62 12.02 -9.10 -0.58
CA LYS A 62 12.65 -9.71 -1.76
C LYS A 62 14.18 -9.64 -1.81
N SER A 63 14.88 -8.83 -1.00
CA SER A 63 16.35 -8.93 -0.95
C SER A 63 16.99 -8.19 0.22
N ARG A 64 17.37 -8.92 1.27
CA ARG A 64 18.66 -8.65 1.94
C ARG A 64 19.58 -9.81 1.61
N ARG A 65 20.18 -9.78 0.40
CA ARG A 65 21.37 -10.60 0.13
C ARG A 65 22.47 -10.13 1.07
N VAL A 66 22.68 -10.85 2.16
CA VAL A 66 23.83 -10.67 3.04
C VAL A 66 25.05 -11.17 2.27
N MET A 67 25.77 -10.26 1.61
CA MET A 67 27.08 -10.58 1.04
C MET A 67 28.08 -10.64 2.19
N ARG A 68 28.51 -11.85 2.55
CA ARG A 68 29.65 -12.07 3.46
C ARG A 68 30.92 -12.02 2.63
N VAL A 69 31.59 -10.88 2.62
CA VAL A 69 32.96 -10.77 2.08
C VAL A 69 33.89 -11.43 3.10
N VAL A 70 34.52 -12.53 2.72
CA VAL A 70 35.63 -13.13 3.47
C VAL A 70 36.91 -12.53 2.91
N PRO A 71 37.71 -11.79 3.70
CA PRO A 71 39.05 -11.43 3.28
C PRO A 71 39.84 -12.72 3.06
N ARG A 72 40.20 -12.99 1.81
CA ARG A 72 41.26 -13.95 1.52
C ARG A 72 42.55 -13.15 1.55
N ASP A 73 43.37 -13.40 2.56
CA ASP A 73 44.74 -12.93 2.64
C ASP A 73 45.55 -13.43 1.43
N LEU A 74 46.33 -12.51 0.84
CA LEU A 74 47.40 -12.75 -0.12
C LEU A 74 48.72 -12.83 0.64
#